data_AF-A0A4R6LEY5-F1
#
_entry.id   AF-A0A4R6LEY5-F1
#
_cell.length_a   1.000
_cell.length_b   1.000
_cell.length_c   1.000
_cell.angle_alpha   90.00
_cell.angle_beta   90.00
_cell.angle_gamma   90.00
#
_symmetry.space_group_name_H-M   'P 1'
#
loop_
_entity.id
_entity.type
_entity.pdbx_description
1 polymer ?
#
loop_
_entity_poly.entity_id
_entity_poly.type
_entity_poly.pdbx_seq_one_letter_code
_entity_poly.pdbx_strand_id
1 'polypeptide(L)'
;MSIKHLLFFLMVISFPEITAQKMNSKTQNHFIKITNQFSVQDFERVKNFILKEGNQKTYRNFDNNNPYYDFKKFEVYLASDIGQKNINNDPQLSDFNTITLKNDNQYYEIIAVKKGDIKAMKKGIESGMTENEVYLTDYDQNALVKIPDQLIGYFQDMLTVK
;
A
#
# COMPACT_ATOMS: atom_id res chain seq x y z
N MET A 1 -29.90 13.35 68.14
CA MET A 1 -28.89 12.43 67.61
C MET A 1 -29.62 11.18 67.13
N SER A 2 -29.82 11.04 65.82
CA SER A 2 -30.56 9.92 65.20
C SER A 2 -29.92 9.58 63.86
N ILE A 3 -29.53 8.31 63.73
CA ILE A 3 -28.76 7.70 62.65
C ILE A 3 -29.68 7.44 61.47
N LYS A 4 -29.48 8.14 60.35
CA LYS A 4 -30.08 7.77 59.07
C LYS A 4 -29.10 6.91 58.29
N HIS A 5 -29.53 5.67 58.05
CA HIS A 5 -28.79 4.59 57.45
C HIS A 5 -28.52 4.89 55.97
N LEU A 6 -27.25 4.87 55.56
CA LEU A 6 -26.84 4.85 54.16
C LEU A 6 -26.48 3.39 53.82
N LEU A 7 -27.42 2.68 53.22
CA LEU A 7 -27.19 1.33 52.69
C LEU A 7 -26.33 1.44 51.42
N PHE A 8 -25.07 1.03 51.53
CA PHE A 8 -24.17 0.87 50.39
C PHE A 8 -24.51 -0.44 49.67
N PHE A 9 -25.15 -0.35 48.51
CA PHE A 9 -25.44 -1.50 47.67
C PHE A 9 -24.19 -1.83 46.85
N LEU A 10 -23.41 -2.80 47.29
CA LEU A 10 -22.26 -3.32 46.54
C LEU A 10 -22.76 -4.26 45.45
N MET A 11 -22.91 -3.71 44.23
CA MET A 11 -23.24 -4.49 43.05
C MET A 11 -21.97 -5.22 42.57
N VAL A 12 -21.84 -6.49 42.92
CA VAL A 12 -20.75 -7.35 42.43
C VAL A 12 -21.05 -7.65 40.95
N ILE A 13 -20.38 -6.96 40.05
CA ILE A 13 -20.42 -7.26 38.61
C ILE A 13 -19.54 -8.48 38.39
N SER A 14 -20.14 -9.67 38.33
CA SER A 14 -19.46 -10.87 37.86
C SER A 14 -19.29 -10.77 36.35
N PHE A 15 -18.10 -10.38 35.90
CA PHE A 15 -17.71 -10.52 34.50
C PHE A 15 -17.56 -12.03 34.20
N PRO A 16 -18.29 -12.60 33.22
CA PRO A 16 -17.91 -13.91 32.74
C PRO A 16 -16.50 -13.81 32.15
N GLU A 17 -15.62 -14.74 32.52
CA GLU A 17 -14.33 -14.91 31.86
C GLU A 17 -14.58 -15.12 30.37
N ILE A 18 -14.33 -14.06 29.59
CA ILE A 18 -14.27 -14.14 28.14
C ILE A 18 -13.07 -15.02 27.86
N THR A 19 -13.31 -16.30 27.61
CA THR A 19 -12.31 -17.20 27.06
C THR A 19 -11.94 -16.63 25.70
N ALA A 20 -10.77 -16.00 25.64
CA ALA A 20 -10.17 -15.57 24.39
C ALA A 20 -10.01 -16.82 23.52
N GLN A 21 -10.93 -17.00 22.56
CA GLN A 21 -10.77 -17.99 21.52
C GLN A 21 -9.45 -17.69 20.83
N LYS A 22 -8.53 -18.65 20.89
CA LYS A 22 -7.26 -18.63 20.17
C LYS A 22 -7.58 -18.53 18.68
N MET A 23 -7.62 -17.30 18.16
CA MET A 23 -7.77 -17.01 16.74
C MET A 23 -6.55 -17.60 16.02
N ASN A 24 -6.73 -18.78 15.43
CA ASN A 24 -5.87 -19.25 14.35
C ASN A 24 -6.26 -18.48 13.09
N SER A 25 -5.91 -17.20 13.00
CA SER A 25 -5.87 -16.53 11.70
C SER A 25 -4.51 -16.85 11.08
N LYS A 26 -4.51 -17.73 10.07
CA LYS A 26 -3.54 -17.54 8.99
C LYS A 26 -3.91 -16.18 8.39
N THR A 27 -3.21 -15.13 8.79
CA THR A 27 -3.31 -13.80 8.17
C THR A 27 -3.10 -14.02 6.68
N GLN A 28 -4.16 -13.95 5.88
CA GLN A 28 -4.00 -13.88 4.44
C GLN A 28 -3.39 -12.51 4.19
N ASN A 29 -2.10 -12.48 3.86
CA ASN A 29 -1.44 -11.21 3.56
C ASN A 29 -2.12 -10.62 2.33
N HIS A 30 -2.47 -9.33 2.38
CA HIS A 30 -3.05 -8.59 1.25
C HIS A 30 -2.01 -8.25 0.17
N PHE A 31 -0.83 -8.88 0.27
CA PHE A 31 0.32 -8.65 -0.58
C PHE A 31 1.08 -9.94 -0.91
N ILE A 32 1.77 -9.89 -2.05
CA ILE A 32 2.72 -10.91 -2.48
C ILE A 32 4.07 -10.23 -2.72
N LYS A 33 5.16 -10.80 -2.20
CA LYS A 33 6.51 -10.37 -2.54
C LYS A 33 6.80 -10.70 -4.01
N ILE A 34 7.20 -9.70 -4.79
CA ILE A 34 7.48 -9.80 -6.22
C ILE A 34 8.91 -9.38 -6.60
N THR A 35 9.80 -9.17 -5.63
CA THR A 35 11.17 -8.66 -5.84
C THR A 35 11.98 -9.44 -6.88
N ASN A 36 11.72 -10.74 -7.03
CA ASN A 36 12.41 -11.58 -8.01
C ASN A 36 11.92 -11.35 -9.45
N GLN A 37 10.71 -10.82 -9.62
CA GLN A 37 10.10 -10.50 -10.91
C GLN A 37 10.27 -9.01 -11.24
N PHE A 38 10.31 -8.16 -10.23
CA PHE A 38 10.44 -6.72 -10.34
C PHE A 38 11.16 -6.18 -9.11
N SER A 39 12.45 -5.87 -9.26
CA SER A 39 13.32 -5.49 -8.16
C SER A 39 13.12 -4.03 -7.72
N VAL A 40 13.71 -3.64 -6.59
CA VAL A 40 13.74 -2.23 -6.18
C VAL A 40 14.45 -1.36 -7.22
N GLN A 41 15.48 -1.89 -7.90
CA GLN A 41 16.20 -1.17 -8.96
C GLN A 41 15.32 -0.97 -10.20
N ASP A 42 14.53 -1.98 -10.56
CA ASP A 42 13.55 -1.91 -11.64
C ASP A 42 12.47 -0.87 -11.34
N PHE A 43 11.95 -0.89 -10.11
CA PHE A 43 11.00 0.11 -9.62
C PHE A 43 11.56 1.53 -9.75
N GLU A 44 12.78 1.76 -9.24
CA GLU A 44 13.43 3.07 -9.28
C GLU A 44 13.71 3.54 -10.72
N ARG A 45 14.10 2.63 -11.61
CA ARG A 45 14.27 2.93 -13.04
C ARG A 45 12.97 3.41 -13.67
N VAL A 46 11.87 2.69 -13.46
CA VAL A 46 10.55 3.05 -14.00
C VAL A 46 10.05 4.36 -13.39
N LYS A 47 10.18 4.53 -12.08
CA LYS A 47 9.84 5.78 -11.37
C LYS A 47 10.56 6.98 -12.00
N ASN A 48 11.88 6.89 -12.15
CA ASN A 48 12.69 7.97 -12.69
C ASN A 48 12.34 8.27 -14.16
N PHE A 49 12.05 7.24 -14.96
CA PHE A 49 11.56 7.43 -16.32
C PHE A 49 10.24 8.21 -16.34
N ILE A 50 9.26 7.83 -15.52
CA ILE A 50 7.95 8.51 -15.47
C ILE A 50 8.09 9.95 -14.98
N LEU A 51 8.92 10.21 -13.98
CA LEU A 51 9.16 11.58 -13.49
C LEU A 51 9.81 12.48 -14.55
N LYS A 52 10.56 11.89 -15.50
CA LYS A 52 11.31 12.62 -16.52
C LYS A 52 10.54 12.77 -17.84
N GLU A 53 9.91 11.69 -18.30
CA GLU A 53 9.31 11.56 -19.63
C GLU A 53 7.78 11.45 -19.58
N GLY A 54 7.21 11.30 -18.37
CA GLY A 54 5.78 11.21 -18.16
C GLY A 54 5.07 12.55 -18.22
N ASN A 55 3.76 12.47 -18.02
CA ASN A 55 2.87 13.60 -17.89
C ASN A 55 2.23 13.62 -16.49
N GLN A 56 1.34 14.57 -16.25
CA GLN A 56 0.50 14.59 -15.06
C GLN A 56 -0.93 14.21 -15.42
N LYS A 57 -1.55 13.35 -14.61
CA LYS A 57 -2.94 12.94 -14.79
C LYS A 57 -3.59 12.70 -13.43
N THR A 58 -4.79 13.23 -13.23
CA THR A 58 -5.61 12.86 -12.07
C THR A 58 -6.17 11.45 -12.29
N TYR A 59 -5.92 10.58 -11.33
CA TYR A 59 -6.41 9.20 -11.36
C TYR A 59 -7.54 8.94 -10.35
N ARG A 60 -7.48 9.53 -9.15
CA ARG A 60 -8.53 9.41 -8.11
C ARG A 60 -8.90 10.79 -7.58
N ASN A 61 -10.09 10.94 -7.01
CA ASN A 61 -10.54 12.22 -6.43
C ASN A 61 -9.70 12.70 -5.24
N PHE A 62 -8.85 11.84 -4.70
CA PHE A 62 -8.08 12.06 -3.48
C PHE A 62 -6.74 12.77 -3.72
N ASP A 63 -6.12 12.52 -4.88
CA ASP A 63 -4.83 13.07 -5.29
C ASP A 63 -4.88 13.49 -6.76
N ASN A 64 -4.34 14.67 -7.06
CA ASN A 64 -4.33 15.25 -8.40
C ASN A 64 -2.91 15.29 -8.96
N ASN A 65 -2.80 15.45 -10.28
CA ASN A 65 -1.52 15.64 -10.98
C ASN A 65 -0.50 14.52 -10.73
N ASN A 66 -0.95 13.27 -10.57
CA ASN A 66 -0.03 12.14 -10.41
C ASN A 66 0.91 12.06 -11.63
N PRO A 67 2.22 11.90 -11.42
CA PRO A 67 3.13 11.52 -12.49
C PRO A 67 2.63 10.23 -13.14
N TYR A 68 2.58 10.25 -14.47
CA TYR A 68 1.82 9.29 -15.26
C TYR A 68 2.53 8.96 -16.56
N TYR A 69 2.40 7.71 -17.02
CA TYR A 69 2.79 7.32 -18.37
C TYR A 69 1.81 6.30 -18.96
N ASP A 70 1.55 6.43 -20.26
CA ASP A 70 0.67 5.54 -21.03
C ASP A 70 1.50 4.53 -21.84
N PHE A 71 1.48 3.25 -21.43
CA PHE A 71 2.11 2.16 -22.17
C PHE A 71 1.19 1.58 -23.26
N LYS A 72 0.10 2.28 -23.62
CA LYS A 72 -0.95 1.94 -24.58
C LYS A 72 -1.85 0.78 -24.14
N LYS A 73 -1.27 -0.28 -23.58
CA LYS A 73 -2.01 -1.44 -23.06
C LYS A 73 -2.44 -1.24 -21.61
N PHE A 74 -1.69 -0.44 -20.87
CA PHE A 74 -1.92 -0.12 -19.48
C PHE A 74 -1.31 1.24 -19.18
N GLU A 75 -1.84 1.83 -18.13
CA GLU A 75 -1.49 3.12 -17.59
C GLU A 75 -0.70 2.94 -16.30
N VAL A 76 0.31 3.78 -16.08
CA VAL A 76 1.15 3.74 -14.88
C VAL A 76 1.08 5.08 -14.18
N TYR A 77 0.79 5.07 -12.89
CA TYR A 77 0.71 6.24 -12.03
C TYR A 77 1.67 6.09 -10.86
N LEU A 78 2.34 7.19 -10.49
CA LEU A 78 3.10 7.27 -9.25
C LEU A 78 2.21 7.83 -8.13
N ALA A 79 2.27 7.21 -6.96
CA ALA A 79 1.54 7.63 -5.78
C ALA A 79 2.48 7.96 -4.62
N SER A 80 2.12 9.01 -3.89
CA SER A 80 2.92 9.58 -2.82
C SER A 80 3.06 8.65 -1.61
N ASP A 81 4.29 8.51 -1.12
CA ASP A 81 4.65 7.78 0.09
C ASP A 81 4.24 8.47 1.40
N ILE A 82 3.70 9.69 1.32
CA ILE A 82 3.18 10.46 2.46
C ILE A 82 1.68 10.75 2.36
N GLY A 83 0.97 10.12 1.41
CA GLY A 83 -0.48 10.22 1.28
C GLY A 83 -0.99 11.63 1.02
N GLN A 84 -2.09 12.04 1.70
CA GLN A 84 -2.73 13.36 1.50
C GLN A 84 -1.82 14.54 1.80
N LYS A 85 -0.73 14.33 2.54
CA LYS A 85 0.26 15.38 2.79
C LYS A 85 0.93 15.85 1.49
N ASN A 86 0.78 15.11 0.38
CA ASN A 86 1.21 15.51 -0.96
C ASN A 86 0.07 15.41 -1.98
N ILE A 87 -1.05 16.09 -1.75
CA ILE A 87 -2.25 16.02 -2.62
C ILE A 87 -1.99 16.43 -4.09
N ASN A 88 -0.96 17.24 -4.35
CA ASN A 88 -0.58 17.71 -5.69
C ASN A 88 0.56 16.89 -6.32
N ASN A 89 1.01 15.82 -5.66
CA ASN A 89 2.13 14.99 -6.10
C ASN A 89 3.40 15.77 -6.46
N ASP A 90 3.81 16.69 -5.58
CA ASP A 90 5.08 17.40 -5.69
C ASP A 90 6.24 16.43 -5.47
N PRO A 91 7.16 16.27 -6.46
CA PRO A 91 8.32 15.39 -6.34
C PRO A 91 9.36 15.84 -5.31
N GLN A 92 9.29 17.07 -4.81
CA GLN A 92 10.16 17.52 -3.72
C GLN A 92 9.69 17.01 -2.35
N LEU A 93 8.42 16.63 -2.22
CA LEU A 93 7.79 16.21 -0.97
C LEU A 93 7.65 14.69 -0.84
N SER A 94 7.85 13.95 -1.93
CA SER A 94 7.64 12.50 -1.99
C SER A 94 8.70 11.82 -2.82
N ASP A 95 9.10 10.64 -2.37
CA ASP A 95 10.01 9.73 -3.08
C ASP A 95 9.23 8.65 -3.86
N PHE A 96 7.90 8.80 -3.97
CA PHE A 96 6.95 7.93 -4.66
C PHE A 96 7.28 6.44 -4.52
N ASN A 97 6.88 5.83 -3.41
CA ASN A 97 7.15 4.42 -3.14
C ASN A 97 6.13 3.46 -3.78
N THR A 98 5.09 4.00 -4.45
CA THR A 98 3.98 3.23 -4.98
C THR A 98 3.79 3.49 -6.46
N ILE A 99 3.69 2.41 -7.24
CA ILE A 99 3.25 2.39 -8.63
C ILE A 99 1.84 1.79 -8.67
N THR A 100 0.90 2.48 -9.30
CA THR A 100 -0.40 1.92 -9.67
C THR A 100 -0.42 1.62 -11.16
N LEU A 101 -0.70 0.37 -11.51
CA LEU A 101 -0.97 -0.05 -12.89
C LEU A 101 -2.48 -0.15 -13.08
N LYS A 102 -2.98 0.43 -14.18
CA LYS A 102 -4.40 0.42 -14.54
C LYS A 102 -4.56 -0.05 -15.98
N ASN A 103 -5.44 -1.00 -16.21
CA ASN A 103 -6.01 -1.23 -17.54
C ASN A 103 -7.53 -1.04 -17.47
N ASP A 104 -8.24 -1.38 -18.55
CA ASP A 104 -9.70 -1.18 -18.62
C ASP A 104 -10.49 -1.95 -17.55
N ASN A 105 -9.94 -3.04 -17.03
CA ASN A 105 -10.66 -3.97 -16.17
C ASN A 105 -10.10 -4.05 -14.75
N GLN A 106 -8.85 -3.64 -14.52
CA GLN A 106 -8.10 -4.03 -13.33
C GLN A 106 -7.10 -2.97 -12.87
N TYR A 107 -6.86 -3.01 -11.57
CA TYR A 107 -5.91 -2.19 -10.85
C TYR A 107 -4.91 -3.08 -10.11
N TYR A 108 -3.64 -2.70 -10.17
CA TYR A 108 -2.58 -3.30 -9.38
C TYR A 108 -1.80 -2.21 -8.68
N GLU A 109 -1.51 -2.40 -7.40
CA GLU A 109 -0.59 -1.53 -6.67
C GLU A 109 0.70 -2.28 -6.39
N ILE A 110 1.83 -1.62 -6.63
CA ILE A 110 3.17 -2.14 -6.42
C ILE A 110 3.88 -1.19 -5.48
N ILE A 111 4.36 -1.70 -4.36
CA ILE A 111 5.02 -0.92 -3.32
C ILE A 111 6.47 -1.37 -3.21
N ALA A 112 7.41 -0.44 -3.36
CA ALA A 112 8.81 -0.65 -3.04
C ALA A 112 9.08 -0.20 -1.61
N VAL A 113 9.57 -1.11 -0.77
CA VAL A 113 9.95 -0.82 0.62
C VAL A 113 11.45 -0.63 0.65
N LYS A 114 11.92 0.63 0.65
CA LYS A 114 13.35 0.97 0.67
C LYS A 114 13.89 1.02 2.09
N LYS A 115 15.21 1.03 2.20
CA LYS A 115 15.89 1.20 3.49
C LYS A 115 15.44 2.48 4.19
N GLY A 116 14.98 2.35 5.43
CA GLY A 116 14.48 3.44 6.27
C GLY A 116 12.96 3.67 6.16
N ASP A 117 12.28 3.08 5.18
CA ASP A 117 10.87 3.37 4.90
C ASP A 117 9.94 2.85 6.02
N ILE A 118 10.28 1.69 6.62
CA ILE A 118 9.51 1.12 7.73
C ILE A 118 9.61 2.05 8.95
N LYS A 119 10.82 2.52 9.28
CA LYS A 119 11.04 3.44 10.40
C LYS A 119 10.34 4.78 10.16
N ALA A 120 10.30 5.25 8.92
CA ALA A 120 9.63 6.47 8.51
C ALA A 120 8.09 6.33 8.43
N MET A 121 7.55 5.12 8.62
CA MET A 121 6.11 4.82 8.53
C MET A 121 5.50 5.32 7.22
N LYS A 122 6.21 5.09 6.09
CA LYS A 122 5.71 5.48 4.77
C LYS A 122 4.39 4.78 4.45
N LYS A 123 3.53 5.48 3.72
CA LYS A 123 2.19 5.01 3.34
C LYS A 123 2.27 3.69 2.58
N GLY A 124 1.31 2.80 2.85
CA GLY A 124 1.13 1.52 2.17
C GLY A 124 2.01 0.38 2.69
N ILE A 125 2.95 0.66 3.60
CA ILE A 125 3.79 -0.38 4.20
C ILE A 125 3.00 -1.09 5.31
N GLU A 126 2.86 -2.40 5.17
CA GLU A 126 2.12 -3.25 6.09
C GLU A 126 3.05 -4.14 6.93
N SER A 127 2.51 -4.68 8.03
CA SER A 127 3.21 -5.67 8.86
C SER A 127 3.58 -6.90 8.04
N GLY A 128 4.83 -7.35 8.15
CA GLY A 128 5.37 -8.48 7.40
C GLY A 128 6.11 -8.08 6.12
N MET A 129 6.03 -6.82 5.68
CA MET A 129 6.93 -6.29 4.67
C MET A 129 8.32 -6.03 5.26
N THR A 130 9.36 -6.17 4.44
CA THR A 130 10.77 -5.99 4.81
C THR A 130 11.44 -5.03 3.85
N GLU A 131 12.48 -4.35 4.33
CA GLU A 131 13.23 -3.39 3.51
C GLU A 131 14.01 -4.06 2.37
N ASN A 132 14.22 -3.30 1.30
CA ASN A 132 14.82 -3.69 0.04
C ASN A 132 14.03 -4.75 -0.74
N GLU A 133 12.71 -4.72 -0.63
CA GLU A 133 11.80 -5.64 -1.29
C GLU A 133 10.67 -4.89 -1.99
N VAL A 134 10.04 -5.56 -2.95
CA VAL A 134 8.89 -5.04 -3.70
C VAL A 134 7.71 -5.98 -3.53
N TYR A 135 6.54 -5.40 -3.34
CA TYR A 135 5.30 -6.11 -3.07
C TYR A 135 4.22 -5.71 -4.07
N LEU A 136 3.48 -6.70 -4.57
CA LEU A 136 2.20 -6.51 -5.23
C LEU A 136 1.13 -6.52 -4.14
N THR A 137 0.34 -5.45 -4.06
CA THR A 137 -0.84 -5.35 -3.18
C THR A 137 -2.10 -5.36 -4.04
N ASP A 138 -3.18 -5.94 -3.52
CA ASP A 138 -4.48 -5.76 -4.16
C ASP A 138 -5.00 -4.36 -3.82
N TYR A 139 -5.39 -3.62 -4.86
CA TYR A 139 -6.06 -2.33 -4.70
C TYR A 139 -7.37 -2.47 -3.90
N ASP A 140 -8.14 -3.53 -4.16
CA ASP A 140 -9.40 -3.82 -3.47
C ASP A 140 -9.18 -4.62 -2.16
N GLN A 141 -7.92 -4.84 -1.78
CA GLN A 141 -7.52 -5.55 -0.57
C GLN A 141 -8.08 -6.99 -0.48
N ASN A 142 -8.40 -7.64 -1.59
CA ASN A 142 -8.67 -9.08 -1.55
C ASN A 142 -7.36 -9.85 -1.35
N ALA A 143 -7.46 -11.06 -0.81
CA ALA A 143 -6.31 -11.92 -0.64
C ALA A 143 -5.71 -12.28 -2.00
N LEU A 144 -4.47 -11.85 -2.24
CA LEU A 144 -3.72 -12.25 -3.42
C LEU A 144 -3.13 -13.65 -3.22
N VAL A 145 -3.44 -14.57 -4.14
CA VAL A 145 -2.94 -15.95 -4.08
C VAL A 145 -1.70 -16.14 -4.97
N LYS A 146 -1.64 -15.44 -6.11
CA LYS A 146 -0.52 -15.50 -7.04
C LYS A 146 -0.37 -14.19 -7.82
N ILE A 147 0.82 -13.98 -8.39
CA ILE A 147 1.07 -12.90 -9.35
C ILE A 147 0.28 -13.20 -10.64
N PRO A 148 -0.55 -12.27 -11.16
CA PRO A 148 -1.23 -12.46 -12.44
C PRO A 148 -0.25 -12.54 -13.62
N ASP A 149 -0.44 -13.48 -14.54
CA ASP A 149 0.49 -13.71 -15.66
C ASP A 149 0.68 -12.46 -16.55
N GLN A 150 -0.39 -11.70 -16.77
CA GLN A 150 -0.34 -10.45 -17.53
C GLN A 150 0.60 -9.40 -16.91
N LEU A 151 0.76 -9.43 -15.58
CA LEU A 151 1.58 -8.46 -14.86
C LEU A 151 3.06 -8.64 -15.20
N ILE A 152 3.48 -9.88 -15.47
CA ILE A 152 4.84 -10.17 -15.95
C ILE A 152 5.10 -9.49 -17.30
N GLY A 153 4.10 -9.49 -18.19
CA GLY A 153 4.18 -8.77 -19.46
C GLY A 153 4.30 -7.25 -19.26
N TYR A 154 3.58 -6.69 -18.29
CA TYR A 154 3.69 -5.26 -17.97
C TYR A 154 5.06 -4.89 -17.41
N PHE A 155 5.66 -5.74 -16.57
CA PHE A 155 7.02 -5.52 -16.08
C PHE A 155 8.02 -5.48 -17.24
N GLN A 156 7.91 -6.42 -18.18
CA GLN A 156 8.76 -6.43 -19.37
C GLN A 156 8.59 -5.15 -20.19
N ASP A 157 7.35 -4.74 -20.48
CA ASP A 157 7.06 -3.52 -21.23
C ASP A 157 7.66 -2.28 -20.53
N MET A 158 7.47 -2.14 -19.20
CA MET A 158 8.05 -1.04 -18.41
C MET A 158 9.57 -1.03 -18.39
N LEU A 159 10.22 -2.20 -18.48
CA LEU A 159 11.69 -2.30 -18.44
C LEU A 159 12.37 -2.02 -19.80
N THR A 160 11.58 -1.87 -20.87
CA THR A 160 12.09 -1.46 -22.19
C THR A 160 12.37 0.04 -22.32
N VAL A 161 11.91 0.85 -21.35
CA VAL A 161 12.08 2.30 -21.37
C VAL A 161 13.55 2.71 -21.30
N LYS A 162 13.91 3.78 -22.01
CA LYS A 162 15.30 4.26 -22.14
C LYS A 162 15.53 5.52 -21.32
#